data_AF-A0A321L9Y4-F1
#
_entry.id   AF-A0A321L9Y4-F1
#
_cell.length_a   1.000
_cell.length_b   1.000
_cell.length_c   1.000
_cell.angle_alpha   90.00
_cell.angle_beta   90.00
_cell.angle_gamma   90.00
#
_symmetry.space_group_name_H-M   'P 1'
#
loop_
_entity.id
_entity.type
_entity.pdbx_description
1 polymer ?
#
loop_
_entity_poly.entity_id
_entity_poly.type
_entity_poly.pdbx_seq_one_letter_code
_entity_poly.pdbx_strand_id
1 'polypeptide(L)'
;MSIRARIDDALFLWDNARLEGAFLSALAAVAGSSRRQFPDRKAVNDRDAFERFLTGAHSVRISVEYQGECHPVEHIFYKWLRCELVHRGAIPVDIQFMTDDDPGTMSVRAGGAPEYVLKISHGWFHHLINAVVNAPINANEFRDFTRGGA
;
A
#
# COMPACT_ATOMS: atom_id res chain seq x y z
N MET A 1 -2.68 -9.33 -17.01
CA MET A 1 -2.44 -9.74 -15.61
C MET A 1 -3.55 -9.15 -14.76
N SER A 2 -4.22 -9.97 -13.94
CA SER A 2 -5.41 -9.55 -13.18
C SER A 2 -5.03 -8.91 -11.84
N ILE A 3 -6.00 -8.35 -11.11
CA ILE A 3 -5.77 -7.80 -9.76
C ILE A 3 -5.43 -8.95 -8.80
N ARG A 4 -6.09 -10.10 -8.94
CA ARG A 4 -5.80 -11.31 -8.18
C ARG A 4 -4.38 -11.81 -8.40
N ALA A 5 -3.91 -11.87 -9.65
CA ALA A 5 -2.52 -12.25 -9.92
C ALA A 5 -1.51 -11.34 -9.20
N ARG A 6 -1.80 -10.04 -9.08
CA ARG A 6 -0.95 -9.11 -8.31
C ARG A 6 -1.00 -9.36 -6.80
N ILE A 7 -2.13 -9.79 -6.27
CA ILE A 7 -2.25 -10.22 -4.86
C ILE A 7 -1.47 -11.51 -4.63
N ASP A 8 -1.59 -12.49 -5.53
CA ASP A 8 -0.85 -13.76 -5.45
C ASP A 8 0.67 -13.52 -5.52
N ASP A 9 1.12 -12.67 -6.46
CA ASP A 9 2.53 -12.24 -6.55
C ASP A 9 3.00 -11.55 -5.26
N ALA A 10 2.18 -10.66 -4.70
CA ALA A 10 2.49 -9.93 -3.49
C ALA A 10 2.69 -10.87 -2.28
N LEU A 11 1.81 -11.84 -2.12
CA LEU A 11 1.90 -12.85 -1.05
C LEU A 11 3.13 -13.75 -1.25
N PHE A 12 3.36 -14.24 -2.47
CA PHE A 12 4.53 -15.06 -2.76
C PHE A 12 5.84 -14.32 -2.43
N LEU A 13 5.95 -13.04 -2.80
CA LEU A 13 7.13 -12.23 -2.49
C LEU A 13 7.28 -11.99 -0.99
N TRP A 14 6.17 -11.82 -0.27
CA TRP A 14 6.14 -11.68 1.18
C TRP A 14 6.72 -12.91 1.87
N ASP A 15 6.22 -14.10 1.51
CA ASP A 15 6.62 -15.39 2.10
C ASP A 15 8.10 -15.72 1.81
N ASN A 16 8.68 -15.10 0.78
CA ASN A 16 10.09 -15.23 0.41
C ASN A 16 10.97 -14.04 0.87
N ALA A 17 10.49 -13.24 1.83
CA ALA A 17 11.21 -12.09 2.40
C ALA A 17 11.63 -11.02 1.38
N ARG A 18 10.93 -10.92 0.24
CA ARG A 18 11.13 -9.89 -0.80
C ARG A 18 10.16 -8.72 -0.60
N LEU A 19 10.29 -8.07 0.56
CA LEU A 19 9.30 -7.11 1.09
C LEU A 19 9.00 -5.94 0.15
N GLU A 20 10.02 -5.31 -0.45
CA GLU A 20 9.81 -4.19 -1.38
C GLU A 20 8.97 -4.60 -2.60
N GLY A 21 9.28 -5.77 -3.17
CA GLY A 21 8.53 -6.33 -4.29
C GLY A 21 7.11 -6.73 -3.89
N ALA A 22 6.94 -7.26 -2.67
CA ALA A 22 5.64 -7.59 -2.12
C ALA A 22 4.75 -6.33 -1.98
N PHE A 23 5.28 -5.29 -1.35
CA PHE A 23 4.60 -3.99 -1.23
C PHE A 23 4.28 -3.38 -2.59
N LEU A 24 5.23 -3.37 -3.52
CA LEU A 24 5.00 -2.85 -4.87
C LEU A 24 3.86 -3.59 -5.59
N SER A 25 3.83 -4.92 -5.47
CA SER A 25 2.78 -5.75 -6.07
C SER A 25 1.41 -5.48 -5.44
N ALA A 26 1.35 -5.32 -4.11
CA ALA A 26 0.14 -4.92 -3.40
C ALA A 26 -0.35 -3.51 -3.83
N LEU A 27 0.56 -2.54 -3.94
CA LEU A 27 0.24 -1.17 -4.40
C LEU A 27 -0.23 -1.17 -5.86
N ALA A 28 0.29 -2.05 -6.72
CA ALA A 28 -0.21 -2.23 -8.08
C ALA A 28 -1.64 -2.80 -8.08
N ALA A 29 -1.96 -3.74 -7.19
CA ALA A 29 -3.31 -4.27 -7.02
C ALA A 29 -4.31 -3.20 -6.53
N VAL A 30 -3.87 -2.33 -5.61
CA VAL A 30 -4.62 -1.15 -5.16
C VAL A 30 -4.88 -0.20 -6.32
N ALA A 31 -3.87 0.12 -7.13
CA ALA A 31 -4.03 0.99 -8.30
C ALA A 31 -4.98 0.40 -9.36
N GLY A 32 -4.95 -0.92 -9.57
CA GLY A 32 -5.92 -1.60 -10.43
C GLY A 32 -7.34 -1.50 -9.88
N SER A 33 -7.51 -1.70 -8.56
CA SER A 33 -8.81 -1.65 -7.88
C SER A 33 -9.38 -0.23 -7.87
N SER A 34 -8.55 0.78 -7.62
CA SER A 34 -8.98 2.17 -7.63
C SER A 34 -9.45 2.60 -9.01
N ARG A 35 -8.79 2.15 -10.08
CA ARG A 35 -9.25 2.41 -11.46
C ARG A 35 -10.52 1.67 -11.83
N ARG A 36 -10.76 0.50 -11.24
CA ARG A 36 -12.04 -0.21 -11.41
C ARG A 36 -13.18 0.54 -10.72
N GLN A 37 -12.94 1.11 -9.54
CA GLN A 37 -13.92 1.91 -8.82
C GLN A 37 -14.14 3.30 -9.45
N PHE A 38 -13.09 3.91 -9.99
CA PHE A 38 -13.09 5.22 -10.62
C PHE A 38 -12.60 5.13 -12.07
N PRO A 39 -13.42 4.65 -13.01
CA PRO A 39 -12.97 4.36 -14.38
C PRO A 39 -12.69 5.62 -15.22
N ASP A 40 -13.39 6.72 -14.97
CA ASP A 40 -13.17 7.98 -15.70
C ASP A 40 -11.92 8.72 -15.22
N ARG A 41 -10.84 8.60 -15.99
CA ARG A 41 -9.55 9.27 -15.71
C ARG A 41 -9.58 10.78 -15.90
N LYS A 42 -10.53 11.32 -16.66
CA LYS A 42 -10.68 12.78 -16.82
C LYS A 42 -11.36 13.38 -15.60
N ALA A 43 -12.31 12.68 -15.00
CA ALA A 43 -12.99 13.10 -13.78
C ALA A 43 -12.13 12.89 -12.53
N VAL A 44 -11.40 11.76 -12.45
CA VAL A 44 -10.55 11.43 -11.30
C VAL A 44 -9.20 10.92 -11.80
N ASN A 45 -8.15 11.74 -11.65
CA ASN A 45 -6.78 11.35 -12.02
C ASN A 45 -6.26 10.18 -11.17
N ASP A 46 -5.18 9.52 -11.63
CA ASP A 46 -4.67 8.28 -11.02
C ASP A 46 -4.34 8.41 -9.53
N ARG A 47 -3.72 9.52 -9.13
CA ARG A 47 -3.43 9.83 -7.72
C ARG A 47 -4.70 9.89 -6.91
N ASP A 48 -5.65 10.71 -7.34
CA ASP A 48 -6.84 10.99 -6.55
C ASP A 48 -7.72 9.74 -6.39
N ALA A 49 -7.80 8.85 -7.38
CA ALA A 49 -8.52 7.58 -7.15
C ALA A 49 -7.76 6.64 -6.23
N PHE A 50 -6.43 6.57 -6.36
CA PHE A 50 -5.62 5.70 -5.50
C PHE A 50 -5.79 6.11 -4.03
N GLU A 51 -5.63 7.40 -3.74
CA GLU A 51 -5.79 7.94 -2.40
C GLU A 51 -7.22 7.76 -1.91
N ARG A 52 -8.25 8.11 -2.71
CA ARG A 52 -9.67 7.91 -2.33
C ARG A 52 -10.03 6.45 -2.06
N PHE A 53 -9.49 5.52 -2.86
CA PHE A 53 -9.72 4.09 -2.66
C PHE A 53 -9.17 3.63 -1.32
N LEU A 54 -7.92 4.00 -0.99
CA LEU A 54 -7.29 3.62 0.27
C LEU A 54 -7.91 4.31 1.47
N THR A 55 -8.19 5.61 1.40
CA THR A 55 -8.87 6.33 2.48
C THR A 55 -10.24 5.70 2.81
N GLY A 56 -10.91 5.10 1.84
CA GLY A 56 -12.17 4.37 2.06
C GLY A 56 -11.99 2.99 2.72
N ALA A 57 -10.77 2.45 2.77
CA ALA A 57 -10.47 1.12 3.28
C ALA A 57 -10.09 1.06 4.76
N HIS A 58 -9.79 2.20 5.40
CA HIS A 58 -9.51 2.30 6.83
C HIS A 58 -10.34 3.40 7.52
N SER A 59 -10.64 3.21 8.81
CA SER A 59 -11.51 4.12 9.58
C SER A 59 -10.79 5.34 10.14
N VAL A 60 -9.46 5.34 10.18
CA VAL A 60 -8.64 6.39 10.80
C VAL A 60 -7.84 7.12 9.74
N ARG A 61 -7.79 8.46 9.81
CA ARG A 61 -6.88 9.26 8.98
C ARG A 61 -5.53 9.37 9.69
N ILE A 62 -4.48 8.93 9.01
CA ILE A 62 -3.11 8.99 9.52
C ILE A 62 -2.33 9.95 8.63
N SER A 63 -1.81 11.01 9.23
CA SER A 63 -0.86 11.92 8.59
C SER A 63 0.46 11.89 9.33
N VAL A 64 1.55 11.98 8.59
CA VAL A 64 2.91 11.88 9.11
C VAL A 64 3.78 12.95 8.49
N GLU A 65 4.69 13.50 9.29
CA GLU A 65 5.71 14.41 8.78
C GLU A 65 6.75 13.62 7.97
N TYR A 66 7.02 14.08 6.75
CA TYR A 66 8.04 13.52 5.89
C TYR A 66 8.56 14.60 4.95
N GLN A 67 9.89 14.74 4.87
CA GLN A 67 10.56 15.79 4.09
C GLN A 67 10.09 17.23 4.43
N GLY A 68 9.78 17.49 5.71
CA GLY A 68 9.38 18.80 6.20
C GLY A 68 7.91 19.17 5.97
N GLU A 69 7.12 18.28 5.40
CA GLU A 69 5.69 18.47 5.16
C GLU A 69 4.87 17.36 5.82
N CYS A 70 3.65 17.67 6.25
CA CYS A 70 2.72 16.69 6.80
C CYS A 70 1.88 16.08 5.68
N HIS A 71 2.03 14.77 5.47
CA HIS A 71 1.37 14.04 4.39
C HIS A 71 0.44 12.95 4.92
N PRO A 72 -0.76 12.77 4.33
CA PRO A 72 -1.54 11.57 4.58
C PRO A 72 -0.79 10.34 4.08
N VAL A 73 -0.94 9.21 4.79
CA VAL A 73 -0.19 7.97 4.48
C VAL A 73 -0.49 7.44 3.08
N GLU A 74 -1.70 7.64 2.58
CA GLU A 74 -2.10 7.26 1.22
C GLU A 74 -1.29 8.02 0.16
N HIS A 75 -0.97 9.28 0.44
CA HIS A 75 -0.08 10.09 -0.40
C HIS A 75 1.36 9.59 -0.33
N ILE A 76 1.84 9.21 0.88
CA ILE A 76 3.15 8.55 1.04
C ILE A 76 3.25 7.31 0.13
N PHE A 77 2.23 6.46 0.19
CA PHE A 77 2.19 5.22 -0.58
C PHE A 77 2.11 5.46 -2.08
N TYR A 78 1.33 6.44 -2.54
CA TYR A 78 1.24 6.76 -3.95
C TYR A 78 2.55 7.33 -4.49
N LYS A 79 3.05 8.40 -3.86
CA LYS A 79 4.15 9.19 -4.41
C LYS A 79 5.50 8.51 -4.21
N TRP A 80 5.79 7.95 -3.04
CA TRP A 80 7.13 7.44 -2.74
C TRP A 80 7.21 5.92 -2.79
N LEU A 81 6.23 5.17 -2.26
CA LEU A 81 6.32 3.71 -2.38
C LEU A 81 5.94 3.23 -3.79
N ARG A 82 4.87 3.72 -4.41
CA ARG A 82 4.48 3.24 -5.74
C ARG A 82 5.31 3.89 -6.84
N CYS A 83 5.28 5.22 -6.96
CA CYS A 83 5.91 5.89 -8.11
C CYS A 83 7.44 5.81 -8.09
N GLU A 84 8.11 6.01 -6.94
CA GLU A 84 9.58 5.95 -6.92
C GLU A 84 10.10 4.51 -7.07
N LEU A 85 9.46 3.49 -6.48
CA LEU A 85 9.81 2.09 -6.77
C LEU A 85 9.69 1.77 -8.26
N VAL A 86 8.65 2.29 -8.94
CA VAL A 86 8.45 2.04 -10.37
C VAL A 86 9.44 2.82 -11.24
N HIS A 87 9.71 4.09 -10.91
CA HIS A 87 10.51 4.96 -11.77
C HIS A 87 12.02 4.86 -11.51
N ARG A 88 12.42 4.57 -10.27
CA ARG A 88 13.83 4.47 -9.86
C ARG A 88 14.27 3.06 -9.50
N GLY A 89 13.35 2.12 -9.35
CA GLY A 89 13.66 0.74 -8.98
C GLY A 89 14.09 0.58 -7.52
N ALA A 90 13.89 1.60 -6.68
CA ALA A 90 14.30 1.59 -5.27
C ALA A 90 13.37 2.48 -4.43
N ILE A 91 13.18 2.08 -3.16
CA ILE A 91 12.52 2.94 -2.16
C ILE A 91 13.46 4.11 -1.83
N PRO A 92 12.94 5.32 -1.56
CA PRO A 92 13.76 6.41 -1.01
C PRO A 92 14.54 5.94 0.24
N VAL A 93 15.81 6.37 0.35
CA VAL A 93 16.72 5.96 1.43
C VAL A 93 16.22 6.33 2.83
N ASP A 94 15.34 7.32 2.89
CA ASP A 94 14.67 7.87 4.05
C ASP A 94 13.33 7.17 4.37
N ILE A 95 13.01 6.05 3.71
CA ILE A 95 11.88 5.18 4.07
C ILE A 95 12.39 3.77 4.38
N GLN A 96 11.95 3.21 5.50
CA GLN A 96 12.30 1.84 5.91
C GLN A 96 11.06 1.07 6.35
N PHE A 97 11.04 -0.24 6.06
CA PHE A 97 10.06 -1.13 6.66
C PHE A 97 10.49 -1.53 8.06
N MET A 98 9.52 -1.66 8.97
CA MET A 98 9.74 -2.16 10.31
C MET A 98 8.75 -3.29 10.61
N THR A 99 9.18 -4.22 11.47
CA THR A 99 8.27 -5.20 12.05
C THR A 99 7.19 -4.50 12.87
N ASP A 100 6.02 -5.13 12.96
CA ASP A 100 4.95 -4.62 13.81
C ASP A 100 5.32 -4.80 15.28
N ASP A 101 4.97 -3.82 16.14
CA ASP A 101 5.12 -3.97 17.59
C ASP A 101 4.21 -5.09 18.11
N ASP A 102 2.99 -5.17 17.54
CA ASP A 102 2.01 -6.22 17.74
C ASP A 102 1.57 -6.74 16.35
N PRO A 103 1.50 -8.07 16.11
CA PRO A 103 1.18 -8.62 14.80
C PRO A 103 -0.10 -8.01 14.18
N GLY A 104 0.03 -7.41 12.99
CA GLY A 104 -1.09 -6.83 12.25
C GLY A 104 -1.46 -5.40 12.64
N THR A 105 -0.75 -4.80 13.59
CA THR A 105 -0.91 -3.37 13.91
C THR A 105 -0.30 -2.51 12.81
N MET A 106 -1.10 -1.60 12.27
CA MET A 106 -0.65 -0.58 11.32
C MET A 106 -0.04 0.58 12.09
N SER A 107 1.24 0.86 11.85
CA SER A 107 1.89 2.05 12.38
C SER A 107 2.82 2.70 11.37
N VAL A 108 2.96 4.01 11.50
CA VAL A 108 3.91 4.83 10.74
C VAL A 108 4.61 5.72 11.75
N ARG A 109 5.94 5.80 11.67
CA ARG A 109 6.76 6.62 12.58
C ARG A 109 7.66 7.54 11.77
N ALA A 110 7.47 8.84 11.89
CA ALA A 110 8.46 9.81 11.45
C ALA A 110 9.65 9.78 12.41
N GLY A 111 10.83 9.42 11.92
CA GLY A 111 12.07 9.55 12.67
C GLY A 111 12.41 11.02 12.88
N GLY A 112 12.79 11.39 14.10
CA GLY A 112 13.36 12.70 14.38
C GLY A 112 14.84 12.77 14.02
N ALA A 113 15.45 13.91 14.32
CA ALA A 113 16.91 14.06 14.26
C ALA A 113 17.61 12.96 15.08
N PRO A 114 18.73 12.40 14.60
CA PRO A 114 19.45 12.76 13.37
C PRO A 114 19.05 11.94 12.13
N GLU A 115 18.18 10.93 12.27
CA GLU A 115 17.96 9.91 11.23
C GLU A 115 16.97 10.35 10.16
N TYR A 116 15.91 11.08 10.53
CA TYR A 116 14.84 11.54 9.63
C TYR A 116 14.24 10.44 8.73
N VAL A 117 14.26 9.19 9.20
CA VAL A 117 13.72 8.03 8.48
C VAL A 117 12.24 7.83 8.80
N LEU A 118 11.41 7.74 7.77
CA LEU A 118 10.03 7.31 7.88
C LEU A 118 9.95 5.78 7.96
N LYS A 119 9.48 5.26 9.08
CA LYS A 119 9.31 3.81 9.29
C LYS A 119 7.86 3.41 9.06
N ILE A 120 7.66 2.39 8.22
CA ILE A 120 6.34 1.88 7.83
C ILE A 120 6.24 0.44 8.31
N SER A 121 5.22 0.13 9.12
CA SER A 121 5.05 -1.21 9.68
C SER A 121 4.57 -2.22 8.63
N HIS A 122 4.90 -3.49 8.84
CA HIS A 122 4.46 -4.62 8.02
C HIS A 122 2.93 -4.77 7.97
N GLY A 123 2.20 -4.35 9.01
CA GLY A 123 0.74 -4.34 9.06
C GLY A 123 0.10 -3.60 7.89
N TRP A 124 0.78 -2.60 7.33
CA TRP A 124 0.33 -1.92 6.12
C TRP A 124 0.25 -2.84 4.90
N PHE A 125 1.17 -3.80 4.75
CA PHE A 125 1.08 -4.79 3.68
C PHE A 125 -0.23 -5.57 3.77
N HIS A 126 -0.51 -6.16 4.94
CA HIS A 126 -1.73 -6.93 5.16
C HIS A 126 -3.00 -6.08 5.00
N HIS A 127 -2.92 -4.81 5.36
CA HIS A 127 -3.99 -3.85 5.13
C HIS A 127 -4.23 -3.59 3.64
N LEU A 128 -3.19 -3.36 2.83
CA LEU A 128 -3.32 -3.17 1.38
C LEU A 128 -3.96 -4.40 0.71
N ILE A 129 -3.56 -5.60 1.12
CA ILE A 129 -4.19 -6.85 0.64
C ILE A 129 -5.67 -6.89 1.06
N ASN A 130 -5.98 -6.59 2.33
CA ASN A 130 -7.36 -6.55 2.83
C ASN A 130 -8.23 -5.55 2.06
N ALA A 131 -7.70 -4.36 1.82
CA ALA A 131 -8.39 -3.29 1.09
C ALA A 131 -8.79 -3.75 -0.32
N VAL A 132 -7.92 -4.47 -1.02
CA VAL A 132 -8.19 -4.98 -2.37
C VAL A 132 -9.16 -6.16 -2.35
N VAL A 133 -8.91 -7.15 -1.51
CA VAL A 133 -9.67 -8.41 -1.47
C VAL A 133 -11.12 -8.17 -1.02
N ASN A 134 -11.31 -7.30 -0.02
CA ASN A 134 -12.63 -7.04 0.57
C ASN A 134 -13.39 -5.91 -0.14
N ALA A 135 -12.79 -5.23 -1.13
CA ALA A 135 -13.49 -4.20 -1.88
C ALA A 135 -14.67 -4.81 -2.68
N PRO A 136 -15.91 -4.30 -2.54
CA PRO A 136 -17.07 -4.84 -3.25
C PRO A 136 -16.89 -4.91 -4.77
N ILE A 137 -16.16 -3.95 -5.35
CA ILE A 137 -15.86 -3.90 -6.78
C ILE A 137 -14.99 -5.07 -7.28
N ASN A 138 -14.33 -5.78 -6.36
CA ASN A 138 -13.47 -6.92 -6.65
C ASN A 138 -14.11 -8.27 -6.25
N ALA A 139 -15.33 -8.27 -5.70
CA ALA A 139 -15.95 -9.47 -5.12
C ALA A 139 -15.96 -10.67 -6.07
N ASN A 140 -16.19 -10.48 -7.37
CA ASN A 140 -16.20 -11.56 -8.35
C ASN A 140 -14.83 -12.22 -8.54
N GLU A 141 -13.73 -11.49 -8.34
CA GLU A 141 -12.37 -11.97 -8.56
C GLU A 141 -11.85 -12.76 -7.35
N PHE A 142 -12.39 -12.49 -6.15
CA PHE A 142 -11.92 -13.02 -4.87
C PHE A 142 -12.94 -13.91 -4.12
N ARG A 143 -13.99 -14.41 -4.79
CA ARG A 143 -15.04 -15.25 -4.15
C ARG A 143 -14.47 -16.44 -3.37
N ASP A 144 -13.43 -17.06 -3.90
CA ASP A 144 -12.80 -18.26 -3.32
C ASP A 144 -11.44 -17.96 -2.66
N PHE A 145 -11.19 -16.70 -2.30
CA PHE A 145 -9.91 -16.30 -1.74
C PHE A 145 -9.80 -16.71 -0.27
N THR A 146 -8.97 -17.71 0.02
CA THR A 146 -8.54 -18.07 1.38
C THR A 146 -7.13 -17.54 1.62
N ARG A 147 -6.93 -16.71 2.65
CA ARG A 147 -5.58 -16.36 3.10
C ARG A 147 -4.90 -17.64 3.59
N GLY A 148 -3.77 -18.01 2.99
CA GLY A 148 -2.85 -18.98 3.60
C GLY A 148 -2.52 -18.52 5.01
N GLY A 149 -2.59 -19.43 5.97
CA GLY A 149 -2.58 -19.14 7.41
C GLY A 149 -1.38 -18.30 7.86
N ALA A 150 -1.65 -17.46 8.86
CA ALA A 150 -0.65 -16.82 9.71
C ALA A 150 0.18 -17.88 10.48
#